data_AF-A0A932AT62-F1
#
_entry.id   AF-A0A932AT62-F1
#
_cell.length_a   1.000
_cell.length_b   1.000
_cell.length_c   1.000
_cell.angle_alpha   90.00
_cell.angle_beta   90.00
_cell.angle_gamma   90.00
#
_symmetry.space_group_name_H-M   'P 1'
#
loop_
_entity.id
_entity.type
_entity.pdbx_description
1 polymer ?
#
loop_
_entity_poly.entity_id
_entity_poly.type
_entity_poly.pdbx_seq_one_letter_code
_entity_poly.pdbx_strand_id
1 'polypeptide(L)'
;MARYDALPPTLAPRLISREAAAAYVCVSPNTFDEMIKDGRMPGAKRLSDRRIAWDVRELDAAVDRLPASAGGGGTDESWSDVDASQASAIR
;
A
#
# COMPACT_ATOMS: atom_id res chain seq x y z
N MET A 1 26.16 -2.64 13.94
CA MET A 1 25.50 -1.45 13.37
C MET A 1 24.68 -1.88 12.17
N ALA A 2 23.49 -1.32 12.03
CA ALA A 2 22.67 -1.63 10.87
C ALA A 2 23.20 -0.88 9.64
N ARG A 3 23.19 -1.52 8.48
CA ARG A 3 23.77 -1.02 7.22
C ARG A 3 23.22 0.32 6.72
N TYR A 4 22.09 0.77 7.26
CA TYR A 4 21.46 2.05 6.95
C TYR A 4 22.01 3.22 7.80
N ASP A 5 22.83 2.94 8.82
CA ASP A 5 23.44 3.94 9.70
C ASP A 5 24.46 4.86 8.98
N ALA A 6 25.01 4.39 7.85
CA ALA A 6 25.93 5.17 7.02
C ALA A 6 25.23 6.20 6.12
N LEU A 7 23.90 6.19 6.06
CA LEU A 7 23.14 7.17 5.28
C LEU A 7 22.80 8.39 6.15
N PRO A 8 22.78 9.60 5.57
CA PRO A 8 22.17 10.75 6.25
C PRO A 8 20.73 10.40 6.66
N PRO A 9 20.25 10.87 7.82
CA PRO A 9 18.92 10.54 8.32
C PRO A 9 17.78 11.00 7.40
N THR A 10 18.06 11.95 6.49
CA THR A 10 17.12 12.46 5.49
C THR A 10 17.01 11.59 4.24
N LEU A 11 17.91 10.62 4.05
CA LEU A 11 17.95 9.77 2.86
C LEU A 11 17.41 8.38 3.20
N ALA A 12 16.11 8.18 2.97
CA ALA A 12 15.50 6.87 3.14
C ALA A 12 16.16 5.85 2.19
N PRO A 13 16.50 4.64 2.69
CA PRO A 13 17.12 3.60 1.87
C PRO A 13 16.14 3.13 0.79
N ARG A 14 16.58 3.17 -0.48
CA ARG A 14 15.76 2.74 -1.61
C ARG A 14 15.56 1.23 -1.69
N LEU A 15 16.56 0.46 -1.23
CA LEU A 15 16.54 -1.00 -1.25
C LEU A 15 16.39 -1.51 0.18
N ILE A 16 15.32 -2.26 0.42
CA ILE A 16 14.92 -2.71 1.76
C ILE A 16 14.90 -4.24 1.86
N SER A 17 15.00 -4.77 3.08
CA SER A 17 14.93 -6.23 3.32
C SER A 17 13.51 -6.75 3.19
N ARG A 18 13.34 -8.07 3.23
CA ARG A 18 12.03 -8.74 3.17
C ARG A 18 11.11 -8.26 4.29
N GLU A 19 11.64 -8.18 5.51
CA GLU A 19 10.88 -7.78 6.70
C GLU A 19 10.44 -6.32 6.60
N ALA A 20 11.33 -5.45 6.12
CA ALA A 20 11.01 -4.05 5.88
C ALA A 20 10.01 -3.88 4.74
N ALA A 21 10.11 -4.67 3.66
CA ALA A 21 9.15 -4.63 2.54
C ALA A 21 7.75 -5.10 2.98
N ALA A 22 7.67 -6.16 3.77
CA ALA A 22 6.41 -6.64 4.33
C ALA A 22 5.78 -5.60 5.27
N ALA A 23 6.58 -5.00 6.16
CA ALA A 23 6.12 -3.92 7.02
C ALA A 23 5.67 -2.69 6.22
N TYR A 24 6.39 -2.35 5.13
CA TYR A 24 6.06 -1.23 4.25
C TYR A 24 4.65 -1.37 3.63
N VAL A 25 4.29 -2.57 3.20
CA VAL A 25 2.95 -2.85 2.63
C VAL A 25 1.92 -3.31 3.67
N CYS A 26 2.23 -3.19 4.96
CA CYS A 26 1.35 -3.52 6.09
C CYS A 26 0.93 -5.00 6.17
N VAL A 27 1.85 -5.93 5.90
CA VAL A 27 1.59 -7.39 6.00
C VAL A 27 2.68 -8.13 6.76
N SER A 28 2.39 -9.38 7.13
CA SER A 28 3.41 -10.27 7.69
C SER A 28 4.43 -10.69 6.60
N PRO A 29 5.68 -11.02 6.95
CA PRO A 29 6.65 -11.47 5.96
C PRO A 29 6.21 -12.71 5.17
N ASN A 30 5.44 -13.61 5.82
CA ASN A 30 4.92 -14.80 5.17
C ASN A 30 3.86 -14.46 4.12
N THR A 31 2.93 -13.57 4.48
CA THR A 31 1.91 -13.03 3.56
C THR A 31 2.56 -12.29 2.40
N PHE A 32 3.64 -11.56 2.64
CA PHE A 32 4.39 -10.87 1.58
C PHE A 32 4.98 -11.87 0.57
N ASP A 33 5.53 -12.99 1.03
CA ASP A 33 6.03 -14.03 0.12
C ASP A 33 4.90 -14.66 -0.71
N GLU A 34 3.72 -14.85 -0.12
CA GLU A 34 2.52 -15.30 -0.83
C GLU A 34 2.10 -14.28 -1.89
N MET A 35 2.08 -12.99 -1.56
CA MET A 35 1.78 -11.93 -2.52
C MET A 35 2.77 -11.90 -3.70
N ILE A 36 4.05 -12.21 -3.47
CA ILE A 36 5.05 -12.34 -4.55
C ILE A 36 4.72 -13.56 -5.42
N LYS A 37 4.42 -14.72 -4.82
CA LYS A 37 4.04 -15.94 -5.56
C LYS A 37 2.78 -15.73 -6.39
N ASP A 38 1.82 -14.99 -5.87
CA ASP A 38 0.57 -14.63 -6.54
C ASP A 38 0.77 -13.56 -7.64
N GLY A 39 1.97 -12.98 -7.77
CA GLY A 39 2.27 -11.90 -8.72
C GLY A 39 1.70 -10.53 -8.35
N ARG A 40 1.21 -10.37 -7.11
CA ARG A 40 0.68 -9.10 -6.58
C ARG A 40 1.79 -8.15 -6.13
N MET A 41 2.98 -8.67 -5.81
CA MET A 41 4.14 -7.89 -5.38
C MET A 41 5.37 -8.21 -6.24
N PRO A 42 6.32 -7.26 -6.38
CA PRO A 42 7.53 -7.47 -7.17
C PRO A 42 8.45 -8.49 -6.51
N GLY A 43 9.14 -9.28 -7.34
CA GLY A 43 10.19 -10.18 -6.89
C GLY A 43 11.41 -9.44 -6.35
N ALA A 44 12.20 -10.12 -5.53
CA ALA A 44 13.41 -9.54 -4.96
C ALA A 44 14.47 -9.25 -6.04
N LYS A 45 15.14 -8.10 -5.95
CA LYS A 45 16.32 -7.78 -6.76
C LYS A 45 17.55 -8.46 -6.17
N ARG A 46 18.29 -9.15 -7.02
CA ARG A 46 19.57 -9.77 -6.65
C ARG A 46 20.70 -8.74 -6.74
N LEU A 47 21.27 -8.37 -5.60
CA LEU A 47 22.41 -7.44 -5.50
C LEU A 47 23.75 -8.17 -5.52
N SER A 48 23.78 -9.39 -4.99
CA SER A 48 24.92 -10.30 -5.06
C SER A 48 24.46 -11.74 -4.90
N ASP A 49 25.39 -12.68 -4.91
CA ASP A 49 25.07 -14.11 -4.80
C ASP A 49 24.23 -14.45 -3.55
N ARG A 50 24.53 -13.76 -2.43
CA ARG A 50 23.92 -13.97 -1.11
C ARG A 50 22.99 -12.84 -0.66
N ARG A 51 22.81 -11.78 -1.46
CA ARG A 51 22.03 -10.61 -1.04
C ARG A 51 20.94 -10.28 -2.04
N ILE A 52 19.73 -10.22 -1.50
CA ILE A 52 18.53 -9.76 -2.19
C ILE A 52 17.92 -8.57 -1.44
N ALA A 53 17.23 -7.71 -2.16
CA ALA A 53 16.49 -6.57 -1.61
C ALA A 53 15.33 -6.18 -2.52
N TRP A 54 14.37 -5.44 -1.98
CA TRP A 54 13.22 -4.92 -2.74
C TRP A 54 13.35 -3.42 -2.94
N ASP A 55 12.98 -2.95 -4.13
CA ASP A 55 12.97 -1.52 -4.46
C ASP A 55 11.65 -0.90 -4.02
N VAL A 56 11.73 0.13 -3.18
CA VAL A 56 10.54 0.84 -2.68
C VAL A 56 9.66 1.35 -3.82
N ARG A 57 10.25 1.83 -4.93
CA ARG A 57 9.47 2.36 -6.05
C ARG A 57 8.68 1.28 -6.80
N GLU A 58 9.20 0.07 -6.82
CA GLU A 58 8.48 -1.06 -7.43
C GLU A 58 7.39 -1.57 -6.51
N LEU A 59 7.61 -1.50 -5.19
CA LEU A 59 6.58 -1.77 -4.21
C LEU A 59 5.44 -0.76 -4.35
N ASP A 60 5.74 0.55 -4.43
CA ASP A 60 4.74 1.61 -4.68
C ASP A 60 3.92 1.31 -5.93
N ALA A 61 4.59 1.08 -7.06
CA ALA A 61 3.93 0.78 -8.32
C ALA A 61 3.13 -0.54 -8.31
N ALA A 62 3.45 -1.48 -7.41
CA ALA A 62 2.67 -2.69 -7.23
C ALA A 62 1.45 -2.44 -6.34
N VAL A 63 1.61 -1.67 -5.25
CA VAL A 63 0.52 -1.23 -4.38
C VAL A 63 -0.52 -0.44 -5.17
N ASP A 64 -0.10 0.50 -6.02
CA ASP A 64 -0.99 1.29 -6.88
C ASP A 64 -1.85 0.44 -7.83
N ARG A 65 -1.37 -0.77 -8.16
CA ARG A 65 -2.06 -1.73 -9.05
C ARG A 65 -2.93 -2.74 -8.30
N LEU A 66 -2.88 -2.76 -6.97
CA LEU A 66 -3.73 -3.67 -6.20
C LEU A 66 -5.20 -3.31 -6.43
N PRO A 67 -6.09 -4.31 -6.57
CA PRO A 67 -7.51 -4.04 -6.67
C PRO A 67 -7.96 -3.36 -5.37
N ALA A 68 -8.55 -2.16 -5.50
CA ALA A 68 -9.26 -1.57 -4.39
C ALA A 68 -10.42 -2.50 -4.02
N SER A 69 -10.55 -2.84 -2.73
CA SER A 69 -11.81 -3.40 -2.23
C SER A 69 -12.88 -2.36 -2.58
N ALA A 70 -13.82 -2.71 -3.45
CA ALA A 70 -14.80 -1.79 -3.99
C ALA A 70 -15.64 -1.19 -2.85
N GLY A 71 -15.19 -0.08 -2.27
CA GLY A 71 -16.05 0.91 -1.65
C GLY A 71 -16.69 1.63 -2.83
N GLY A 72 -17.90 1.21 -3.19
CA GLY A 72 -18.60 1.66 -4.38
C GLY A 72 -18.51 3.17 -4.54
N GLY A 73 -18.04 3.61 -5.70
CA GLY A 73 -18.35 4.93 -6.25
C GLY A 73 -19.82 5.04 -6.64
N GLY A 74 -20.72 4.57 -5.76
CA GLY A 74 -22.10 5.02 -5.76
C GLY A 74 -22.07 6.35 -5.04
N THR A 75 -22.37 7.43 -5.76
CA THR A 75 -22.77 8.69 -5.17
C THR A 75 -23.74 8.38 -4.02
N ASP A 76 -23.32 8.65 -2.78
CA ASP A 76 -24.19 8.55 -1.62
C ASP A 76 -25.18 9.72 -1.70
N GLU A 77 -26.19 9.58 -2.57
CA GLU A 77 -27.32 10.51 -2.68
C GLU A 77 -28.36 10.25 -1.58
N SER A 78 -27.99 9.55 -0.50
CA SER A 78 -28.87 9.23 0.64
C SER A 78 -29.35 10.47 1.40
N TRP A 79 -28.68 11.62 1.22
CA TRP A 79 -29.03 12.88 1.87
C TRP A 79 -29.98 13.79 1.05
N SER A 80 -30.45 13.36 -0.12
CA SER A 80 -31.29 14.19 -1.00
C SER A 80 -32.75 14.35 -0.53
N ASP A 81 -33.23 13.52 0.40
CA ASP A 81 -34.64 13.52 0.86
C ASP A 81 -34.91 14.47 2.06
N VAL A 82 -33.87 15.02 2.70
CA VAL A 82 -34.03 15.77 3.96
C VAL A 82 -34.64 17.17 3.77
N ASP A 83 -34.60 17.76 2.57
CA ASP A 83 -35.11 19.12 2.32
C ASP A 83 -36.61 19.17 1.97
N ALA A 84 -37.24 18.04 1.60
CA ALA A 84 -38.63 18.03 1.10
C ALA A 84 -39.71 18.09 2.20
N SER A 85 -39.34 17.92 3.48
CA SER A 85 -40.31 17.79 4.59
C SER A 85 -40.72 19.10 5.28
N GLN A 86 -40.11 20.24 4.94
CA GLN A 86 -40.36 21.53 5.63
C GLN A 86 -41.39 22.46 4.95
N ALA A 87 -42.08 22.02 3.89
CA ALA A 87 -43.00 22.89 3.14
C ALA A 87 -44.50 22.76 3.51
N SER A 88 -44.91 21.83 4.38
CA SER A 88 -46.35 21.60 4.67
C SER A 88 -46.82 22.01 6.06
N ALA A 89 -45.99 22.64 6.89
CA ALA A 89 -46.36 23.08 8.24
C ALA A 89 -46.75 24.56 8.36
N ILE A 90 -46.95 25.28 7.24
CA ILE A 90 -47.51 26.64 7.25
C ILE A 90 -48.86 26.61 6.54
N ARG A 91 -49.92 26.29 7.30
CA ARG A 91 -51.28 26.72 7.01
C ARG A 91 -52.05 26.94 8.29
#